data_AF-E4YEC8-F1
#
_entry.id   AF-E4YEC8-F1
#
_cell.length_a   1.000
_cell.length_b   1.000
_cell.length_c   1.000
_cell.angle_alpha   90.00
_cell.angle_beta   90.00
_cell.angle_gamma   90.00
#
_symmetry.space_group_name_H-M   'P 1'
#
loop_
_entity.id
_entity.type
_entity.pdbx_description
1 polymer ?
#
loop_
_entity_poly.entity_id
_entity_poly.type
_entity_poly.pdbx_seq_one_letter_code
_entity_poly.pdbx_strand_id
1 'polypeptide(L)'
;MPKHKNIIKNFINIELFHEKDLKNEDCVGWITIMEKADENLRTVIKEEKIGIEKRKKIAEGILDGFIYFFKIGIYHFDQKLENVLLVDGIPKIIDFGLISETTGRSGYREMGYTRKGSKFRSSAALFAATPGFAFQTQFTIGNGYRVNNLWYFLFCDWKSSWNLLYKPIDENERKEIDKIVQNCNATSIHKIKEFKQRAIIDEITSIISIPSSSSHFCLDDENLTKSVKVSSLKQNATKCVNQNLENVTKNVLDQKSSNLCVPISVATLLRFAMKNDLCFEDEYNYYSAEAILSTLILIVYPRSMAGLNLNPKKEETEFQLNEIELLLERLCKKTYLMETGWNIIRKLDRDEKDQPKKSTCKFEKVLLHENFVFSRPLTVTGAIIIPHKIIDGIDYPEKVFFHQMTLDRIENGQYVLQNNQFSDKSSTGTFNLFSKFKITKTIILVIRIKQRYPHYAAEPFVSNLENQTGDNIFIDGNIKIELINEQYYMPRNRWFLLPYAYSLKLTEI
;
A
#
# COMPACT_ATOMS: atom_id res chain seq x y z
N MET A 1 13.99 -18.99 27.84
CA MET A 1 14.57 -18.40 26.62
C MET A 1 14.29 -19.30 25.42
N PRO A 2 13.95 -18.74 24.25
CA PRO A 2 13.97 -19.49 23.00
C PRO A 2 15.34 -20.13 22.77
N LYS A 3 15.37 -21.44 22.47
CA LYS A 3 16.57 -22.23 22.22
C LYS A 3 16.28 -23.17 21.05
N HIS A 4 16.65 -22.74 19.85
CA HIS A 4 16.48 -23.51 18.62
C HIS A 4 17.56 -23.13 17.62
N LYS A 5 18.04 -24.08 16.82
CA LYS A 5 19.12 -23.83 15.83
C LYS A 5 18.73 -22.78 14.80
N ASN A 6 17.43 -22.65 14.49
CA ASN A 6 16.88 -21.71 13.50
C ASN A 6 16.35 -20.40 14.09
N ILE A 7 16.67 -20.10 15.34
CA ILE A 7 16.32 -18.83 16.00
C ILE A 7 17.63 -18.15 16.36
N ILE A 8 17.71 -16.84 16.11
CA ILE A 8 18.90 -16.08 16.47
C ILE A 8 19.13 -16.14 17.98
N LYS A 9 20.39 -16.35 18.38
CA LYS A 9 20.75 -16.39 19.79
C LYS A 9 20.99 -14.99 20.32
N ASN A 10 20.14 -14.53 21.23
CA ASN A 10 20.41 -13.35 22.04
C ASN A 10 21.31 -13.76 23.21
N PHE A 11 22.44 -13.07 23.37
CA PHE A 11 23.40 -13.30 24.45
C PHE A 11 23.08 -12.45 25.66
N ILE A 12 22.79 -11.16 25.44
CA ILE A 12 22.58 -10.17 26.48
C ILE A 12 21.46 -9.23 26.03
N ASN A 13 20.59 -8.82 26.94
CA ASN A 13 19.65 -7.73 26.74
C ASN A 13 19.79 -6.72 27.89
N ILE A 14 19.94 -5.45 27.53
CA ILE A 14 20.13 -4.34 28.47
C ILE A 14 18.94 -3.41 28.26
N GLU A 15 18.10 -3.25 29.28
CA GLU A 15 17.03 -2.26 29.28
C GLU A 15 17.55 -0.93 29.86
N LEU A 16 17.20 0.18 29.21
CA LEU A 16 17.56 1.53 29.60
C LEU A 16 16.31 2.21 30.16
N PHE A 17 16.44 2.81 31.34
CA PHE A 17 15.36 3.52 32.04
C PHE A 17 15.76 4.98 32.25
N HIS A 18 14.75 5.86 32.32
CA HIS A 18 14.99 7.23 32.73
C HIS A 18 15.37 7.25 34.22
N GLU A 19 16.30 8.11 34.64
CA GLU A 19 16.78 8.19 36.04
C GLU A 19 15.66 8.40 37.07
N LYS A 20 14.54 8.98 36.63
CA LYS A 20 13.34 9.26 37.45
C LYS A 20 12.36 8.09 37.50
N ASP A 21 12.52 7.07 36.66
CA ASP A 21 11.73 5.84 36.71
C ASP A 21 12.33 4.87 37.73
N LEU A 22 12.14 5.20 39.01
CA LEU A 22 12.69 4.44 40.14
C LEU A 22 12.17 2.99 40.20
N LYS A 23 11.10 2.67 39.47
CA LYS A 23 10.47 1.34 39.44
C LYS A 23 10.80 0.55 38.18
N ASN A 24 11.54 1.12 37.23
CA ASN A 24 11.87 0.49 35.95
C ASN A 24 10.61 -0.02 35.22
N GLU A 25 9.54 0.79 35.25
CA GLU A 25 8.25 0.48 34.63
C GLU A 25 8.23 0.84 33.14
N ASP A 26 8.87 1.95 32.75
CA ASP A 26 8.87 2.51 31.40
C ASP A 26 10.28 2.52 30.78
N CYS A 27 10.59 1.41 30.09
CA CYS A 27 11.83 1.24 29.36
C CYS A 27 11.91 2.21 28.18
N VAL A 28 12.86 3.16 28.22
CA VAL A 28 13.06 4.20 27.20
C VAL A 28 13.86 3.71 26.00
N GLY A 29 14.63 2.65 26.17
CA GLY A 29 15.44 2.04 25.12
C GLY A 29 16.04 0.73 25.56
N TRP A 30 16.60 -0.04 24.64
CA TRP A 30 17.34 -1.24 24.99
C TRP A 30 18.48 -1.51 24.03
N ILE A 31 19.38 -2.38 24.45
CA ILE A 31 20.48 -2.91 23.63
C ILE A 31 20.45 -4.42 23.75
N THR A 32 20.30 -5.11 22.61
CA THR A 32 20.36 -6.58 22.55
C THR A 32 21.63 -7.00 21.82
N ILE A 33 22.47 -7.78 22.48
CA ILE A 33 23.68 -8.37 21.90
C ILE A 33 23.30 -9.77 21.43
N MET A 34 23.52 -10.06 20.15
CA MET A 34 23.10 -11.31 19.50
C MET A 34 24.21 -11.90 18.64
N GLU A 35 24.01 -13.16 18.24
CA GLU A 35 24.82 -13.86 17.24
C GLU A 35 24.94 -13.02 15.97
N LYS A 36 26.17 -12.88 15.45
CA LYS A 36 26.43 -12.17 14.19
C LYS A 36 26.15 -13.13 13.02
N ALA A 37 25.47 -12.65 12.00
CA ALA A 37 25.20 -13.39 10.77
C ALA A 37 25.95 -12.79 9.57
N ASP A 38 26.03 -13.56 8.49
CA ASP A 38 26.79 -13.22 7.29
C ASP A 38 26.00 -12.27 6.38
N GLU A 39 24.77 -12.65 6.06
CA GLU A 39 23.85 -11.90 5.18
C GLU A 39 22.38 -12.21 5.52
N ASN A 40 21.47 -11.37 5.02
CA ASN A 40 20.02 -11.61 5.13
C ASN A 40 19.49 -12.36 3.89
N LEU A 41 18.41 -13.12 4.06
CA LEU A 41 17.86 -13.96 3.02
C LEU A 41 17.30 -13.17 1.83
N ARG A 42 16.82 -11.93 2.02
CA ARG A 42 16.37 -11.09 0.89
C ARG A 42 17.51 -10.86 -0.09
N THR A 43 18.68 -10.45 0.39
CA THR A 43 19.85 -10.22 -0.47
C THR A 43 20.20 -11.49 -1.25
N VAL A 44 20.25 -12.64 -0.57
CA VAL A 44 20.57 -13.94 -1.19
C VAL A 44 19.60 -14.33 -2.30
N ILE A 45 18.30 -14.15 -2.06
CA ILE A 45 17.24 -14.52 -3.03
C ILE A 45 17.18 -13.50 -4.17
N LYS A 46 17.29 -12.20 -3.88
CA LYS A 46 17.24 -11.11 -4.87
C LYS A 46 18.42 -11.16 -5.85
N GLU A 47 19.60 -11.51 -5.36
CA GLU A 47 20.80 -11.69 -6.20
C GLU A 47 20.89 -13.09 -6.82
N GLU A 48 19.88 -13.94 -6.60
CA GLU A 48 19.76 -15.29 -7.16
C GLU A 48 20.98 -16.20 -6.88
N LYS A 49 21.66 -15.97 -5.75
CA LYS A 49 22.91 -16.64 -5.36
C LYS A 49 22.80 -18.14 -5.12
N ILE A 50 21.59 -18.68 -4.98
CA ILE A 50 21.35 -20.06 -4.54
C ILE A 50 20.25 -20.76 -5.34
N GLY A 51 20.51 -22.04 -5.68
CA GLY A 51 19.57 -22.93 -6.36
C GLY A 51 18.54 -23.59 -5.42
N ILE A 52 17.60 -24.32 -6.02
CA ILE A 52 16.42 -24.88 -5.34
C ILE A 52 16.75 -25.75 -4.12
N GLU A 53 17.76 -26.63 -4.20
CA GLU A 53 18.11 -27.53 -3.09
C GLU A 53 18.52 -26.78 -1.82
N LYS A 54 19.28 -25.68 -1.96
CA LYS A 54 19.66 -24.84 -0.82
C LYS A 54 18.46 -24.05 -0.31
N ARG A 55 17.58 -23.57 -1.20
CA ARG A 55 16.33 -22.89 -0.83
C ARG A 55 15.38 -23.82 -0.06
N LYS A 56 15.27 -25.11 -0.43
CA LYS A 56 14.50 -26.12 0.30
C LYS A 56 15.01 -26.32 1.72
N LYS A 57 16.33 -26.52 1.90
CA LYS A 57 16.94 -26.64 3.25
C LYS A 57 16.71 -25.39 4.11
N ILE A 58 16.78 -24.20 3.51
CA ILE A 58 16.47 -22.94 4.18
C ILE A 58 14.98 -22.90 4.57
N ALA A 59 14.09 -23.28 3.65
CA ALA A 59 12.65 -23.32 3.88
C ALA A 59 12.28 -24.26 5.04
N GLU A 60 12.87 -25.45 5.10
CA GLU A 60 12.70 -26.40 6.21
C GLU A 60 13.14 -25.79 7.55
N GLY A 61 14.32 -25.16 7.57
CA GLY A 61 14.82 -24.52 8.79
C GLY A 61 13.94 -23.37 9.28
N ILE A 62 13.42 -22.55 8.37
CA ILE A 62 12.45 -21.49 8.70
C ILE A 62 11.15 -22.09 9.24
N LEU A 63 10.64 -23.15 8.60
CA LEU A 63 9.42 -23.82 9.04
C LEU A 63 9.58 -24.42 10.45
N ASP A 64 10.68 -25.11 10.70
CA ASP A 64 11.02 -25.66 12.02
C ASP A 64 11.10 -24.55 13.09
N GLY A 65 11.69 -23.40 12.73
CA GLY A 65 11.75 -22.22 13.59
C GLY A 65 10.36 -21.68 13.96
N PHE A 66 9.46 -21.50 12.98
CA PHE A 66 8.10 -21.05 13.25
C PHE A 66 7.26 -22.06 14.04
N ILE A 67 7.41 -23.36 13.75
CA ILE A 67 6.78 -24.43 14.55
C ILE A 67 7.26 -24.38 16.00
N TYR A 68 8.56 -24.17 16.21
CA TYR A 68 9.10 -24.01 17.55
C TYR A 68 8.52 -22.78 18.27
N PHE A 69 8.48 -21.62 17.61
CA PHE A 69 7.87 -20.41 18.19
C PHE A 69 6.44 -20.67 18.66
N PHE A 70 5.63 -21.27 17.79
CA PHE A 70 4.25 -21.64 18.13
C PHE A 70 4.17 -22.51 19.38
N LYS A 71 5.01 -23.57 19.46
CA LYS A 71 5.08 -24.48 20.62
C LYS A 71 5.46 -23.77 21.92
N ILE A 72 6.27 -22.72 21.84
CA ILE A 72 6.71 -21.97 23.02
C ILE A 72 5.85 -20.73 23.31
N GLY A 73 4.73 -20.58 22.59
CA GLY A 73 3.73 -19.52 22.75
C GLY A 73 4.17 -18.15 22.23
N ILE A 74 5.04 -18.13 21.21
CA ILE A 74 5.42 -16.92 20.47
C ILE A 74 4.83 -17.01 19.07
N TYR A 75 4.16 -15.94 18.65
CA TYR A 75 3.61 -15.77 17.31
C TYR A 75 4.34 -14.64 16.62
N HIS A 76 5.02 -14.93 15.52
CA HIS A 76 5.80 -13.94 14.76
C HIS A 76 4.96 -13.32 13.66
N PHE A 77 4.79 -12.00 13.68
CA PHE A 77 3.93 -11.26 12.74
C PHE A 77 4.69 -10.47 11.66
N ASP A 78 6.02 -10.51 11.66
CA ASP A 78 6.83 -9.90 10.59
C ASP A 78 7.62 -10.94 9.81
N GLN A 79 6.90 -11.90 9.20
CA GLN A 79 7.49 -13.04 8.49
C GLN A 79 7.91 -12.64 7.07
N LYS A 80 9.10 -12.05 6.95
CA LYS A 80 9.71 -11.59 5.70
C LYS A 80 11.16 -12.05 5.57
N LEU A 81 11.70 -11.98 4.36
CA LEU A 81 13.04 -12.50 4.05
C LEU A 81 14.14 -11.73 4.79
N GLU A 82 13.97 -10.44 5.04
CA GLU A 82 14.90 -9.61 5.80
C GLU A 82 15.01 -10.04 7.25
N ASN A 83 13.94 -10.64 7.79
CA ASN A 83 13.90 -11.14 9.16
C ASN A 83 14.38 -12.60 9.26
N VAL A 84 15.07 -13.08 8.23
CA VAL A 84 15.80 -14.35 8.23
C VAL A 84 17.25 -14.08 7.86
N LEU A 85 18.16 -14.29 8.80
CA LEU A 85 19.60 -14.20 8.57
C LEU A 85 20.21 -15.58 8.32
N LEU A 86 21.33 -15.63 7.62
CA LEU A 86 22.10 -16.86 7.41
C LEU A 86 23.37 -16.82 8.29
N VAL A 87 23.54 -17.85 9.12
CA VAL A 87 24.77 -18.10 9.89
C VAL A 87 25.30 -19.46 9.43
N ASP A 88 26.44 -19.48 8.74
CA ASP A 88 27.02 -20.72 8.19
C ASP A 88 26.01 -21.50 7.33
N GLY A 89 25.16 -20.78 6.58
CA GLY A 89 24.09 -21.35 5.75
C GLY A 89 22.86 -21.85 6.51
N ILE A 90 22.81 -21.73 7.84
CA ILE A 90 21.64 -22.06 8.66
C ILE A 90 20.74 -20.83 8.77
N PRO A 91 19.44 -20.92 8.43
CA PRO A 91 18.53 -19.79 8.58
C PRO A 91 18.19 -19.54 10.04
N LYS A 92 18.29 -18.29 10.47
CA LYS A 92 18.00 -17.78 11.81
C LYS A 92 16.93 -16.72 11.74
N ILE A 93 15.80 -16.95 12.40
CA ILE A 93 14.71 -15.97 12.47
C ILE A 93 15.08 -14.88 13.49
N ILE A 94 14.93 -13.62 13.09
CA ILE A 94 15.24 -12.40 13.86
C ILE A 94 14.02 -11.47 13.97
N ASP A 95 14.23 -10.32 14.60
CA ASP A 95 13.29 -9.20 14.74
C ASP A 95 11.97 -9.53 15.44
N PHE A 96 12.05 -9.52 16.77
CA PHE A 96 10.92 -9.73 17.66
C PHE A 96 10.10 -8.46 17.92
N GLY A 97 10.24 -7.44 17.07
CA GLY A 97 9.50 -6.18 17.21
C GLY A 97 7.99 -6.33 17.04
N LEU A 98 7.54 -7.28 16.22
CA LEU A 98 6.14 -7.56 15.93
C LEU A 98 5.80 -9.01 16.26
N ILE A 99 5.62 -9.30 17.55
CA ILE A 99 5.27 -10.62 18.06
C ILE A 99 4.12 -10.55 19.06
N SER A 100 3.36 -11.66 19.17
CA SER A 100 2.44 -11.89 20.27
C SER A 100 2.94 -13.04 21.12
N GLU A 101 2.92 -12.89 22.44
CA GLU A 101 3.41 -13.87 23.39
C GLU A 101 2.34 -14.24 24.42
N THR A 102 2.05 -15.53 24.57
CA THR A 102 0.86 -16.01 25.31
C THR A 102 1.16 -16.67 26.65
N THR A 103 2.42 -16.90 27.01
CA THR A 103 2.84 -17.69 28.18
C THR A 103 3.19 -16.88 29.42
N GLY A 104 3.54 -15.60 29.29
CA GLY A 104 3.94 -14.73 30.41
C GLY A 104 5.40 -14.88 30.86
N ARG A 105 6.19 -15.75 30.21
CA ARG A 105 7.53 -16.13 30.67
C ARG A 105 8.49 -14.93 30.76
N SER A 106 9.04 -14.67 31.95
CA SER A 106 9.97 -13.55 32.19
C SER A 106 11.25 -13.67 31.36
N GLY A 107 11.79 -14.89 31.24
CA GLY A 107 13.01 -15.17 30.47
C GLY A 107 12.92 -14.92 28.96
N TYR A 108 11.76 -14.57 28.41
CA TYR A 108 11.67 -14.02 27.04
C TYR A 108 11.96 -12.52 27.03
N ARG A 109 11.47 -11.79 28.04
CA ARG A 109 11.71 -10.35 28.24
C ARG A 109 13.16 -10.08 28.61
N GLU A 110 13.67 -10.82 29.60
CA GLU A 110 15.05 -10.72 30.09
C GLU A 110 16.09 -10.90 28.98
N MET A 111 15.71 -11.53 27.86
CA MET A 111 16.59 -11.80 26.73
C MET A 111 16.20 -11.06 25.45
N GLY A 112 15.31 -10.07 25.53
CA GLY A 112 14.97 -9.18 24.40
C GLY A 112 14.12 -9.83 23.30
N TYR A 113 13.45 -10.96 23.57
CA TYR A 113 12.53 -11.59 22.62
C TYR A 113 11.08 -11.07 22.74
N THR A 114 10.74 -10.42 23.85
CA THR A 114 9.41 -9.83 24.09
C THR A 114 9.57 -8.53 24.88
N ARG A 115 8.61 -7.60 24.80
CA ARG A 115 8.59 -6.41 25.68
C ARG A 115 7.55 -6.51 26.78
N LYS A 116 7.69 -5.65 27.79
CA LYS A 116 6.58 -5.31 28.70
C LYS A 116 5.45 -4.60 27.94
N GLY A 117 4.23 -4.76 28.44
CA GLY A 117 3.03 -4.11 27.89
C GLY A 117 2.04 -5.06 27.23
N SER A 118 0.75 -4.77 27.40
CA SER A 118 -0.37 -5.57 26.88
C SER A 118 -0.39 -5.66 25.35
N LYS A 119 0.25 -4.72 24.64
CA LYS A 119 0.31 -4.73 23.18
C LYS A 119 1.02 -5.94 22.57
N PHE A 120 1.92 -6.59 23.31
CA PHE A 120 2.61 -7.82 22.88
C PHE A 120 1.87 -9.09 23.29
N ARG A 121 0.65 -8.96 23.81
CA ARG A 121 -0.24 -10.08 24.20
C ARG A 121 -1.37 -10.29 23.21
N SER A 122 -1.56 -9.36 22.27
CA SER A 122 -2.66 -9.40 21.31
C SER A 122 -2.15 -8.94 19.95
N SER A 123 -2.37 -9.75 18.92
CA SER A 123 -2.01 -9.39 17.55
C SER A 123 -2.73 -8.13 17.06
N ALA A 124 -3.97 -7.92 17.52
CA ALA A 124 -4.77 -6.74 17.18
C ALA A 124 -4.21 -5.44 17.78
N ALA A 125 -3.28 -5.54 18.75
CA ALA A 125 -2.66 -4.40 19.40
C ALA A 125 -1.28 -4.03 18.79
N LEU A 126 -0.83 -4.73 17.76
CA LEU A 126 0.46 -4.46 17.12
C LEU A 126 0.45 -3.14 16.34
N PHE A 127 -0.63 -2.87 15.59
CA PHE A 127 -0.80 -1.66 14.77
C PHE A 127 0.41 -1.33 13.89
N ALA A 128 1.10 -2.37 13.41
CA ALA A 128 2.28 -2.26 12.57
C ALA A 128 2.39 -3.47 11.65
N ALA A 129 2.89 -3.22 10.44
CA ALA A 129 2.80 -4.16 9.33
C ALA A 129 3.90 -3.90 8.30
N THR A 130 4.31 -4.94 7.58
CA THR A 130 5.20 -4.82 6.42
C THR A 130 4.39 -4.99 5.12
N PRO A 131 4.44 -4.03 4.18
CA PRO A 131 3.80 -4.19 2.88
C PRO A 131 4.20 -5.49 2.19
N GLY A 132 3.22 -6.28 1.74
CA GLY A 132 3.45 -7.54 1.05
C GLY A 132 3.84 -8.71 1.95
N PHE A 133 3.90 -8.52 3.29
CA PHE A 133 4.21 -9.56 4.27
C PHE A 133 3.32 -9.53 5.53
N ALA A 134 2.35 -8.62 5.60
CA ALA A 134 1.51 -8.43 6.78
C ALA A 134 0.24 -9.28 6.79
N PHE A 135 -0.11 -9.81 7.96
CA PHE A 135 -1.43 -10.35 8.22
C PHE A 135 -2.43 -9.22 8.47
N GLN A 136 -3.63 -9.35 7.90
CA GLN A 136 -4.68 -8.36 8.06
C GLN A 136 -5.05 -8.09 9.54
N THR A 137 -4.91 -9.10 10.40
CA THR A 137 -5.13 -9.03 11.86
C THR A 137 -4.14 -8.14 12.60
N GLN A 138 -3.02 -7.72 11.98
CA GLN A 138 -2.04 -6.83 12.61
C GLN A 138 -2.50 -5.36 12.64
N PHE A 139 -3.39 -4.99 11.72
CA PHE A 139 -3.74 -3.60 11.48
C PHE A 139 -5.23 -3.35 11.21
N THR A 140 -6.02 -4.42 11.14
CA THR A 140 -7.48 -4.37 11.16
C THR A 140 -7.99 -5.48 12.09
N ILE A 141 -9.28 -5.44 12.43
CA ILE A 141 -9.92 -6.49 13.26
C ILE A 141 -10.22 -7.76 12.41
N GLY A 142 -9.92 -7.69 11.12
CA GLY A 142 -10.19 -8.73 10.14
C GLY A 142 -9.19 -9.86 10.05
N ASN A 143 -9.64 -11.01 9.50
CA ASN A 143 -8.80 -12.17 9.17
C ASN A 143 -9.05 -12.71 7.75
N GLY A 144 -9.60 -11.88 6.86
CA GLY A 144 -9.85 -12.20 5.46
C GLY A 144 -8.62 -12.54 4.63
N TYR A 145 -7.43 -12.10 5.05
CA TYR A 145 -6.18 -12.43 4.36
C TYR A 145 -4.97 -12.60 5.29
N ARG A 146 -4.29 -13.74 5.15
CA ARG A 146 -2.99 -14.05 5.76
C ARG A 146 -1.94 -14.14 4.66
N VAL A 147 -0.96 -13.23 4.70
CA VAL A 147 0.12 -13.15 3.72
C VAL A 147 1.23 -14.14 4.05
N ASN A 148 1.33 -15.25 3.31
CA ASN A 148 2.40 -16.24 3.45
C ASN A 148 3.51 -16.06 2.40
N ASN A 149 3.82 -14.81 2.03
CA ASN A 149 4.56 -14.52 0.81
C ASN A 149 6.02 -14.99 0.82
N LEU A 150 6.65 -15.06 2.00
CA LEU A 150 8.01 -15.58 2.17
C LEU A 150 8.25 -16.90 1.43
N TRP A 151 7.27 -17.80 1.42
CA TRP A 151 7.39 -19.09 0.75
C TRP A 151 7.41 -18.97 -0.78
N TYR A 152 6.62 -18.05 -1.36
CA TYR A 152 6.66 -17.81 -2.81
C TYR A 152 8.01 -17.24 -3.26
N PHE A 153 8.66 -16.43 -2.43
CA PHE A 153 10.02 -15.95 -2.72
C PHE A 153 11.10 -17.03 -2.57
N LEU A 154 10.87 -18.06 -1.76
CA LEU A 154 11.77 -19.20 -1.68
C LEU A 154 11.70 -20.10 -2.92
N PHE A 155 10.54 -20.19 -3.59
CA PHE A 155 10.34 -21.14 -4.69
C PHE A 155 10.25 -20.52 -6.08
N CYS A 156 10.10 -19.20 -6.18
CA CYS A 156 10.18 -18.48 -7.45
C CYS A 156 11.47 -17.66 -7.52
N ASP A 157 11.89 -17.27 -8.73
CA ASP A 157 12.85 -16.19 -8.85
C ASP A 157 12.25 -14.85 -8.37
N TRP A 158 13.10 -13.86 -8.13
CA TRP A 158 12.70 -12.63 -7.46
C TRP A 158 11.59 -11.87 -8.21
N LYS A 159 11.71 -11.74 -9.54
CA LYS A 159 10.74 -11.03 -10.36
C LYS A 159 9.44 -11.82 -10.50
N SER A 160 9.55 -13.14 -10.65
CA SER A 160 8.43 -14.06 -10.76
C SER A 160 7.58 -14.06 -9.48
N SER A 161 8.19 -13.95 -8.30
CA SER A 161 7.42 -13.78 -7.05
C SER A 161 6.49 -12.57 -7.10
N TRP A 162 6.99 -11.40 -7.50
CA TRP A 162 6.17 -10.18 -7.62
C TRP A 162 5.09 -10.31 -8.70
N ASN A 163 5.45 -10.86 -9.86
CA ASN A 163 4.51 -11.08 -10.96
C ASN A 163 3.36 -12.01 -10.56
N LEU A 164 3.68 -13.19 -10.05
CA LEU A 164 2.68 -14.21 -9.71
C LEU A 164 1.76 -13.74 -8.57
N LEU A 165 2.26 -12.91 -7.66
CA LEU A 165 1.48 -12.35 -6.56
C LEU A 165 0.61 -11.16 -6.98
N TYR A 166 1.15 -10.21 -7.76
CA TYR A 166 0.56 -8.88 -7.91
C TYR A 166 0.25 -8.46 -9.35
N LYS A 167 0.76 -9.14 -10.38
CA LYS A 167 0.38 -8.83 -11.77
C LYS A 167 -0.99 -9.45 -12.07
N PRO A 168 -1.99 -8.66 -12.46
CA PRO A 168 -3.23 -9.19 -13.03
C PRO A 168 -2.91 -10.03 -14.27
N ILE A 169 -3.56 -11.18 -14.41
CA ILE A 169 -3.38 -12.06 -15.58
C ILE A 169 -4.72 -12.42 -16.20
N ASP A 170 -4.72 -12.62 -17.51
CA ASP A 170 -5.85 -13.21 -18.21
C ASP A 170 -5.77 -14.75 -18.25
N GLU A 171 -6.77 -15.37 -18.88
CA GLU A 171 -6.87 -16.84 -18.95
C GLU A 171 -5.82 -17.47 -19.89
N ASN A 172 -5.32 -16.73 -20.87
CA ASN A 172 -4.27 -17.22 -21.76
C ASN A 172 -2.92 -17.20 -21.04
N GLU A 173 -2.57 -16.08 -20.40
CA GLU A 173 -1.39 -15.97 -19.54
C GLU A 173 -1.42 -17.03 -18.42
N ARG A 174 -2.59 -17.27 -17.80
CA ARG A 174 -2.74 -18.32 -16.78
C ARG A 174 -2.34 -19.70 -17.29
N LYS A 175 -2.83 -20.10 -18.48
CA LYS A 175 -2.51 -21.41 -19.06
C LYS A 175 -1.03 -21.57 -19.37
N GLU A 176 -0.35 -20.50 -19.79
CA GLU A 176 1.10 -20.54 -20.01
C GLU A 176 1.87 -20.65 -18.69
N ILE A 177 1.45 -19.93 -17.66
CA ILE A 177 2.04 -20.06 -16.31
C ILE A 177 1.81 -21.46 -15.73
N ASP A 178 0.63 -22.06 -15.93
CA ASP A 178 0.31 -23.41 -15.45
C ASP A 178 1.27 -24.46 -16.02
N LYS A 179 1.64 -24.36 -17.30
CA LYS A 179 2.64 -25.26 -17.91
C LYS A 179 4.00 -25.11 -17.23
N ILE A 180 4.43 -23.88 -16.93
CA ILE A 180 5.71 -23.62 -16.25
C ILE A 180 5.68 -24.22 -14.84
N VAL A 181 4.61 -23.96 -14.09
CA VAL A 181 4.42 -24.46 -12.72
C VAL A 181 4.37 -25.99 -12.69
N GLN A 182 3.73 -26.63 -13.66
CA GLN A 182 3.72 -28.09 -13.82
C GLN A 182 5.14 -28.63 -14.09
N ASN A 183 5.90 -27.98 -14.97
CA ASN A 183 7.28 -28.39 -15.28
C ASN A 183 8.21 -28.28 -14.06
N CYS A 184 7.94 -27.36 -13.13
CA CYS A 184 8.67 -27.24 -11.86
C CYS A 184 8.18 -28.19 -10.76
N ASN A 185 7.23 -29.08 -11.06
CA ASN A 185 6.51 -29.92 -10.09
C ASN A 185 5.95 -29.10 -8.92
N ALA A 186 5.30 -27.98 -9.23
CA ALA A 186 4.84 -27.01 -8.23
C ALA A 186 3.32 -26.80 -8.26
N THR A 187 2.55 -27.80 -8.70
CA THR A 187 1.09 -27.69 -8.84
C THR A 187 0.39 -27.35 -7.52
N SER A 188 0.96 -27.75 -6.39
CA SER A 188 0.45 -27.40 -5.06
C SER A 188 0.84 -26.00 -4.58
N ILE A 189 1.50 -25.15 -5.37
CA ILE A 189 1.95 -23.82 -4.93
C ILE A 189 0.80 -22.93 -4.40
N HIS A 190 -0.41 -23.09 -4.94
CA HIS A 190 -1.60 -22.39 -4.45
C HIS A 190 -1.99 -22.78 -3.01
N LYS A 191 -1.60 -23.98 -2.57
CA LYS A 191 -1.89 -24.53 -1.24
C LYS A 191 -0.92 -24.06 -0.15
N ILE A 192 0.06 -23.22 -0.46
CA ILE A 192 0.98 -22.62 0.55
C ILE A 192 0.20 -21.91 1.67
N LYS A 193 -1.00 -21.40 1.37
CA LYS A 193 -1.88 -20.74 2.34
C LYS A 193 -2.62 -21.71 3.28
N GLU A 194 -2.61 -23.02 2.99
CA GLU A 194 -3.29 -24.06 3.76
C GLU A 194 -2.44 -24.68 4.89
N PHE A 195 -1.28 -24.10 5.23
CA PHE A 195 -0.36 -24.63 6.23
C PHE A 195 0.23 -26.04 5.91
N LYS A 196 0.35 -26.35 4.62
CA LYS A 196 0.96 -27.60 4.12
C LYS A 196 2.38 -27.39 3.59
N GLN A 197 3.15 -26.48 4.20
CA GLN A 197 4.44 -26.06 3.66
C GLN A 197 5.42 -27.21 3.47
N ARG A 198 5.49 -28.18 4.41
CA ARG A 198 6.46 -29.29 4.31
C ARG A 198 6.28 -30.13 3.05
N ALA A 199 5.05 -30.55 2.75
CA ALA A 199 4.74 -31.31 1.54
C ALA A 199 5.08 -30.52 0.26
N ILE A 200 4.82 -29.20 0.26
CA ILE A 200 5.09 -28.33 -0.89
C ILE A 200 6.61 -28.12 -1.07
N ILE A 201 7.36 -27.96 0.02
CA ILE A 201 8.83 -27.89 0.00
C ILE A 201 9.39 -29.12 -0.72
N ASP A 202 8.90 -30.31 -0.37
CA ASP A 202 9.38 -31.57 -0.93
C ASP A 202 9.00 -31.73 -2.42
N GLU A 203 7.78 -31.34 -2.80
CA GLU A 203 7.23 -31.45 -4.17
C GLU A 203 8.06 -30.66 -5.18
N ILE A 204 8.38 -29.40 -4.89
CA ILE A 204 9.00 -28.48 -5.85
C ILE A 204 10.42 -28.94 -6.20
N THR A 205 10.69 -29.11 -7.50
CA THR A 205 11.96 -29.64 -8.02
C THR A 205 12.84 -28.57 -8.67
N SER A 206 12.30 -27.39 -8.97
CA SER A 206 13.03 -26.30 -9.62
C SER A 206 12.47 -24.93 -9.24
N ILE A 207 13.30 -23.89 -9.40
CA ILE A 207 12.86 -22.51 -9.20
C ILE A 207 11.85 -22.16 -10.30
N ILE A 208 10.71 -21.62 -9.91
CA ILE A 208 9.68 -21.18 -10.84
C ILE A 208 10.08 -19.81 -11.41
N SER A 209 10.29 -19.80 -12.71
CA SER A 209 10.70 -18.61 -13.45
C SER A 209 9.73 -18.36 -14.60
N ILE A 210 9.00 -17.25 -14.52
CA ILE A 210 8.06 -16.84 -15.57
C ILE A 210 8.83 -16.00 -16.59
N PRO A 211 8.88 -16.42 -17.87
CA PRO A 211 9.46 -15.60 -18.93
C PRO A 211 8.80 -14.23 -18.92
N SER A 212 9.61 -13.19 -18.85
CA SER A 212 9.13 -11.81 -18.81
C SER A 212 8.42 -11.47 -20.14
N SER A 213 7.07 -11.52 -20.16
CA SER A 213 6.29 -10.97 -21.30
C SER A 213 6.26 -9.43 -21.29
N SER A 214 6.50 -8.81 -20.13
CA SER A 214 6.63 -7.36 -19.99
C SER A 214 7.74 -7.02 -19.00
N SER A 215 8.73 -6.25 -19.44
CA SER A 215 9.90 -5.85 -18.65
C SER A 215 9.63 -4.89 -17.48
N HIS A 216 8.36 -4.59 -17.15
CA HIS A 216 8.00 -3.42 -16.34
C HIS A 216 7.24 -3.69 -15.02
N PHE A 217 6.70 -4.89 -14.79
CA PHE A 217 6.00 -5.15 -13.53
C PHE A 217 6.93 -5.81 -12.50
N CYS A 218 7.54 -4.99 -11.64
CA CYS A 218 8.25 -5.47 -10.45
C CYS A 218 8.09 -4.45 -9.33
N LEU A 219 7.40 -4.85 -8.25
CA LEU A 219 7.25 -4.00 -7.05
C LEU A 219 8.54 -4.08 -6.20
N ASP A 220 9.71 -3.88 -6.79
CA ASP A 220 10.99 -3.98 -6.07
C ASP A 220 11.56 -2.60 -5.73
N ASP A 221 10.87 -1.93 -4.81
CA ASP A 221 11.34 -0.70 -4.17
C ASP A 221 12.12 -1.06 -2.88
N GLU A 222 13.27 -0.41 -2.65
CA GLU A 222 14.13 -0.71 -1.49
C GLU A 222 13.44 -0.47 -0.14
N ASN A 223 12.43 0.39 -0.11
CA ASN A 223 11.67 0.74 1.08
C ASN A 223 10.34 -0.03 1.19
N LEU A 224 9.99 -0.88 0.22
CA LEU A 224 8.73 -1.63 0.21
C LEU A 224 8.55 -2.52 1.44
N THR A 225 9.62 -3.19 1.86
CA THR A 225 9.59 -4.21 2.91
C THR A 225 9.94 -3.67 4.30
N LYS A 226 9.99 -2.33 4.44
CA LYS A 226 10.12 -1.67 5.73
C LYS A 226 8.78 -1.65 6.46
N SER A 227 8.83 -1.94 7.76
CA SER A 227 7.63 -1.99 8.60
C SER A 227 7.10 -0.58 8.88
N VAL A 228 5.78 -0.40 8.78
CA VAL A 228 5.08 0.86 9.02
C VAL A 228 4.19 0.79 10.25
N LYS A 229 4.09 1.89 11.00
CA LYS A 229 3.10 2.05 12.08
C LYS A 229 1.75 2.38 11.47
N VAL A 230 0.81 1.43 11.41
CA VAL A 230 -0.49 1.68 10.78
C VAL A 230 -1.31 2.71 11.55
N SER A 231 -1.12 2.85 12.86
CA SER A 231 -1.76 3.94 13.61
C SER A 231 -1.26 5.35 13.22
N SER A 232 -0.09 5.52 12.59
CA SER A 232 0.27 6.81 11.98
C SER A 232 -0.55 7.06 10.72
N LEU A 233 -0.88 6.00 9.96
CA LEU A 233 -1.87 6.09 8.88
C LEU A 233 -3.24 6.48 9.43
N LYS A 234 -3.67 5.98 10.61
CA LYS A 234 -4.88 6.45 11.28
C LYS A 234 -4.86 7.95 11.53
N GLN A 235 -3.86 8.49 12.21
CA GLN A 235 -3.79 9.92 12.56
C GLN A 235 -3.72 10.83 11.32
N ASN A 236 -3.21 10.29 10.22
CA ASN A 236 -3.07 10.99 8.94
C ASN A 236 -4.28 10.81 8.00
N ALA A 237 -4.95 9.65 8.02
CA ALA A 237 -6.16 9.32 7.26
C ALA A 237 -7.44 9.80 7.96
N THR A 238 -7.46 9.87 9.30
CA THR A 238 -8.55 10.51 10.06
C THR A 238 -8.69 11.98 9.65
N LYS A 239 -7.60 12.63 9.23
CA LYS A 239 -7.62 13.96 8.61
C LYS A 239 -8.16 13.97 7.18
N CYS A 240 -8.14 12.85 6.47
CA CYS A 240 -8.68 12.67 5.12
C CYS A 240 -10.14 12.15 5.11
N VAL A 241 -10.67 11.62 6.22
CA VAL A 241 -11.92 10.82 6.21
C VAL A 241 -12.97 11.32 7.21
N ASN A 242 -12.56 11.95 8.32
CA ASN A 242 -13.53 12.61 9.21
C ASN A 242 -13.80 14.03 8.69
N GLN A 243 -14.63 14.15 7.66
CA GLN A 243 -15.32 15.40 7.33
C GLN A 243 -16.49 15.64 8.29
N ASN A 244 -16.14 15.76 9.56
CA ASN A 244 -16.67 16.72 10.52
C ASN A 244 -15.47 17.04 11.43
N LEU A 245 -14.51 17.82 10.94
CA LEU A 245 -13.32 18.19 11.71
C LEU A 245 -12.98 19.67 11.56
N GLU A 246 -13.37 20.37 12.61
CA GLU A 246 -12.82 21.62 13.07
C GLU A 246 -11.33 21.43 13.43
N ASN A 247 -10.52 22.42 13.05
CA ASN A 247 -9.14 22.65 13.50
C ASN A 247 -8.12 21.50 13.30
N VAL A 248 -7.45 21.51 12.14
CA VAL A 248 -6.12 20.89 12.04
C VAL A 248 -5.09 21.96 11.66
N THR A 249 -4.19 22.23 12.60
CA THR A 249 -3.00 23.06 12.43
C THR A 249 -1.99 22.41 11.48
N LYS A 250 -1.29 23.27 10.73
CA LYS A 250 -0.16 23.03 9.82
C LYS A 250 0.68 21.78 10.13
N ASN A 251 1.05 21.07 9.04
CA ASN A 251 1.95 19.91 8.92
C ASN A 251 1.33 18.54 9.16
N VAL A 252 0.57 18.02 8.18
CA VAL A 252 0.16 16.62 8.18
C VAL A 252 -0.09 16.11 6.77
N LEU A 253 0.89 15.38 6.22
CA LEU A 253 0.96 14.91 4.82
C LEU A 253 1.29 16.02 3.82
N ASP A 254 2.57 16.39 3.73
CA ASP A 254 3.06 16.78 2.41
C ASP A 254 3.02 15.51 1.55
N GLN A 255 1.96 15.33 0.75
CA GLN A 255 1.85 14.16 -0.15
C GLN A 255 2.93 14.15 -1.24
N LYS A 256 3.81 15.16 -1.29
CA LYS A 256 5.07 15.08 -2.03
C LYS A 256 5.94 13.90 -1.59
N SER A 257 5.76 13.38 -0.36
CA SER A 257 6.66 12.39 0.24
C SER A 257 6.06 11.00 0.47
N SER A 258 4.93 10.62 -0.14
CA SER A 258 4.37 9.27 0.05
C SER A 258 3.61 8.67 -1.14
N ASN A 259 3.32 9.48 -2.17
CA ASN A 259 2.59 9.07 -3.38
C ASN A 259 1.27 8.28 -3.10
N LEU A 260 0.60 8.55 -1.97
CA LEU A 260 -0.62 7.85 -1.51
C LEU A 260 -1.92 8.39 -2.13
N CYS A 261 -1.86 9.39 -3.01
CA CYS A 261 -3.03 10.02 -3.61
C CYS A 261 -3.94 9.03 -4.36
N VAL A 262 -3.36 8.07 -5.09
CA VAL A 262 -4.12 7.04 -5.84
C VAL A 262 -4.90 6.10 -4.91
N PRO A 263 -4.30 5.38 -3.94
CA PRO A 263 -5.05 4.44 -3.12
C PRO A 263 -6.02 5.15 -2.18
N ILE A 264 -5.77 6.41 -1.81
CA ILE A 264 -6.75 7.24 -1.10
C ILE A 264 -7.99 7.49 -1.98
N SER A 265 -7.77 7.86 -3.24
CA SER A 265 -8.86 8.07 -4.20
C SER A 265 -9.61 6.74 -4.42
N VAL A 266 -8.91 5.64 -4.68
CA VAL A 266 -9.52 4.30 -4.86
C VAL A 266 -10.28 3.83 -3.62
N ALA A 267 -9.78 4.08 -2.40
CA ALA A 267 -10.51 3.78 -1.17
C ALA A 267 -11.83 4.56 -1.08
N THR A 268 -11.83 5.82 -1.54
CA THR A 268 -13.05 6.64 -1.60
C THR A 268 -14.07 6.07 -2.59
N LEU A 269 -13.62 5.68 -3.79
CA LEU A 269 -14.45 5.04 -4.81
C LEU A 269 -15.06 3.73 -4.29
N LEU A 270 -14.27 2.89 -3.62
CA LEU A 270 -14.73 1.64 -3.02
C LEU A 270 -15.81 1.85 -1.95
N ARG A 271 -15.61 2.80 -1.02
CA ARG A 271 -16.61 3.09 0.02
C ARG A 271 -17.91 3.58 -0.58
N PHE A 272 -17.84 4.43 -1.62
CA PHE A 272 -19.04 4.84 -2.34
C PHE A 272 -19.73 3.65 -2.99
N ALA A 273 -19.00 2.78 -3.69
CA ALA A 273 -19.57 1.63 -4.36
C ALA A 273 -20.17 0.60 -3.37
N MET A 274 -19.52 0.36 -2.23
CA MET A 274 -20.07 -0.49 -1.17
C MET A 274 -21.42 0.02 -0.67
N LYS A 275 -21.50 1.31 -0.36
CA LYS A 275 -22.73 1.93 0.14
C LYS A 275 -23.85 1.94 -0.91
N ASN A 276 -23.54 2.36 -2.14
CA ASN A 276 -24.57 2.68 -3.14
C ASN A 276 -24.86 1.53 -4.09
N ASP A 277 -23.87 0.70 -4.42
CA ASP A 277 -24.05 -0.40 -5.37
C ASP A 277 -24.47 -1.69 -4.65
N LEU A 278 -24.08 -1.87 -3.38
CA LEU A 278 -24.38 -3.07 -2.58
C LEU A 278 -25.30 -2.81 -1.38
N CYS A 279 -25.71 -1.57 -1.15
CA CYS A 279 -26.50 -1.16 0.03
C CYS A 279 -25.86 -1.61 1.36
N PHE A 280 -24.51 -1.62 1.43
CA PHE A 280 -23.80 -2.09 2.62
C PHE A 280 -23.64 -0.98 3.67
N GLU A 281 -24.05 -1.28 4.89
CA GLU A 281 -23.87 -0.43 6.07
C GLU A 281 -22.77 -1.01 6.97
N ASP A 282 -21.72 -0.22 7.24
CA ASP A 282 -20.57 -0.62 8.04
C ASP A 282 -20.81 -0.34 9.53
N GLU A 283 -21.75 -1.08 10.15
CA GLU A 283 -22.20 -0.86 11.54
C GLU A 283 -21.05 -0.88 12.56
N TYR A 284 -20.04 -1.73 12.32
CA TYR A 284 -18.91 -1.95 13.24
C TYR A 284 -17.63 -1.22 12.81
N ASN A 285 -17.68 -0.41 11.75
CA ASN A 285 -16.56 0.38 11.22
C ASN A 285 -15.34 -0.47 10.80
N TYR A 286 -15.56 -1.72 10.37
CA TYR A 286 -14.51 -2.61 9.87
C TYR A 286 -14.04 -2.24 8.46
N TYR A 287 -14.86 -1.51 7.71
CA TYR A 287 -14.59 -1.01 6.36
C TYR A 287 -14.39 0.51 6.35
N SER A 288 -13.83 1.03 7.44
CA SER A 288 -13.33 2.40 7.51
C SER A 288 -12.36 2.67 6.35
N ALA A 289 -12.25 3.92 5.93
CA ALA A 289 -11.31 4.28 4.87
C ALA A 289 -9.85 3.98 5.24
N GLU A 290 -9.50 4.01 6.53
CA GLU A 290 -8.19 3.55 7.01
C GLU A 290 -8.01 2.05 6.75
N ALA A 291 -8.98 1.22 7.14
CA ALA A 291 -8.90 -0.23 6.94
C ALA A 291 -8.78 -0.60 5.45
N ILE A 292 -9.57 0.07 4.59
CA ILE A 292 -9.51 -0.12 3.14
C ILE A 292 -8.16 0.37 2.59
N LEU A 293 -7.71 1.57 2.95
CA LEU A 293 -6.44 2.14 2.50
C LEU A 293 -5.25 1.26 2.92
N SER A 294 -5.19 0.85 4.20
CA SER A 294 -4.16 -0.04 4.71
C SER A 294 -4.18 -1.38 3.99
N THR A 295 -5.36 -1.95 3.72
CA THR A 295 -5.47 -3.20 2.96
C THR A 295 -5.00 -3.03 1.52
N LEU A 296 -5.31 -1.89 0.88
CA LEU A 296 -4.83 -1.58 -0.48
C LEU A 296 -3.30 -1.55 -0.53
N ILE A 297 -2.66 -0.80 0.36
CA ILE A 297 -1.21 -0.53 0.32
C ILE A 297 -0.34 -1.58 1.02
N LEU A 298 -0.91 -2.44 1.86
CA LEU A 298 -0.17 -3.50 2.56
C LEU A 298 -0.40 -4.89 1.96
N ILE A 299 -1.56 -5.13 1.33
CA ILE A 299 -1.96 -6.47 0.87
C ILE A 299 -2.28 -6.50 -0.62
N VAL A 300 -3.20 -5.66 -1.11
CA VAL A 300 -3.71 -5.77 -2.50
C VAL A 300 -2.64 -5.41 -3.51
N TYR A 301 -1.99 -4.27 -3.30
CA TYR A 301 -0.91 -3.75 -4.13
C TYR A 301 0.11 -3.09 -3.18
N PRO A 302 1.01 -3.88 -2.58
CA PRO A 302 1.94 -3.42 -1.58
C PRO A 302 2.79 -2.27 -2.05
N ARG A 303 3.01 -1.29 -1.17
CA ARG A 303 3.84 -0.13 -1.52
C ARG A 303 4.83 0.32 -0.47
N SER A 304 5.89 0.92 -1.00
CA SER A 304 6.87 1.68 -0.24
C SER A 304 6.19 2.73 0.63
N MET A 305 6.57 2.73 1.90
CA MET A 305 6.16 3.71 2.89
C MET A 305 7.35 4.60 3.25
N ALA A 306 8.20 4.91 2.27
CA ALA A 306 9.30 5.88 2.42
C ALA A 306 8.79 7.16 3.09
N GLY A 307 9.52 7.64 4.10
CA GLY A 307 9.11 8.80 4.91
C GLY A 307 7.94 8.57 5.89
N LEU A 308 7.28 7.41 5.88
CA LEU A 308 6.19 7.03 6.78
C LEU A 308 6.45 5.75 7.59
N ASN A 309 7.55 5.04 7.33
CA ASN A 309 7.91 3.81 8.05
C ASN A 309 8.32 4.09 9.50
N LEU A 310 8.55 3.02 10.29
CA LEU A 310 8.83 3.15 11.72
C LEU A 310 10.12 3.94 12.05
N ASN A 311 11.12 3.89 11.18
CA ASN A 311 12.43 4.51 11.37
C ASN A 311 12.87 5.22 10.07
N PRO A 312 12.19 6.30 9.67
CA PRO A 312 12.42 6.91 8.38
C PRO A 312 13.80 7.57 8.35
N LYS A 313 14.60 7.26 7.33
CA LYS A 313 15.85 7.97 7.06
C LYS A 313 15.59 9.25 6.28
N LYS A 314 16.44 10.27 6.47
CA LYS A 314 16.30 11.56 5.75
C LYS A 314 16.50 11.41 4.24
N GLU A 315 17.27 10.41 3.81
CA GLU A 315 17.58 10.17 2.40
C GLU A 315 16.48 9.39 1.65
N GLU A 316 15.38 9.00 2.32
CA GLU A 316 14.25 8.31 1.68
C GLU A 316 13.42 9.29 0.82
N THR A 317 13.92 9.59 -0.37
CA THR A 317 13.30 10.52 -1.33
C THR A 317 12.75 9.84 -2.57
N GLU A 318 13.05 8.56 -2.76
CA GLU A 318 12.52 7.76 -3.87
C GLU A 318 11.17 7.14 -3.48
N PHE A 319 10.15 7.43 -4.29
CA PHE A 319 8.80 6.93 -4.10
C PHE A 319 8.43 6.02 -5.27
N GLN A 320 7.88 4.86 -4.94
CA GLN A 320 7.30 3.95 -5.91
C GLN A 320 6.29 4.69 -6.82
N LEU A 321 6.48 4.54 -8.14
CA LEU A 321 5.54 5.06 -9.13
C LEU A 321 4.18 4.38 -8.98
N ASN A 322 3.13 5.13 -9.29
CA ASN A 322 1.78 4.76 -8.92
C ASN A 322 0.82 5.04 -10.07
N GLU A 323 0.53 4.00 -10.83
CA GLU A 323 -0.41 4.04 -11.94
C GLU A 323 -1.78 3.59 -11.46
N ILE A 324 -2.76 4.49 -11.57
CA ILE A 324 -4.15 4.23 -11.16
C ILE A 324 -4.73 2.99 -11.84
N GLU A 325 -4.43 2.80 -13.13
CA GLU A 325 -4.92 1.65 -13.89
C GLU A 325 -4.41 0.33 -13.29
N LEU A 326 -3.11 0.23 -12.95
CA LEU A 326 -2.56 -0.99 -12.32
C LEU A 326 -3.23 -1.32 -10.99
N LEU A 327 -3.50 -0.33 -10.14
CA LEU A 327 -4.19 -0.55 -8.87
C LEU A 327 -5.65 -0.99 -9.09
N LEU A 328 -6.37 -0.33 -10.01
CA LEU A 328 -7.76 -0.68 -10.34
C LEU A 328 -7.85 -2.06 -10.99
N GLU A 329 -6.93 -2.40 -11.88
CA GLU A 329 -6.84 -3.75 -12.46
C GLU A 329 -6.57 -4.78 -11.39
N ARG A 330 -5.60 -4.57 -10.50
CA ARG A 330 -5.32 -5.48 -9.38
C ARG A 330 -6.51 -5.64 -8.44
N LEU A 331 -7.29 -4.58 -8.25
CA LEU A 331 -8.51 -4.61 -7.45
C LEU A 331 -9.58 -5.49 -8.10
N CYS A 332 -9.75 -5.40 -9.42
CA CYS A 332 -10.81 -6.08 -10.17
C CYS A 332 -10.46 -7.50 -10.63
N LYS A 333 -9.18 -7.78 -10.93
CA LYS A 333 -8.69 -9.01 -11.54
C LYS A 333 -7.91 -9.87 -10.55
N LYS A 334 -7.93 -11.18 -10.77
CA LYS A 334 -7.07 -12.13 -10.05
C LYS A 334 -5.65 -12.07 -10.57
N THR A 335 -4.71 -12.48 -9.75
CA THR A 335 -3.35 -12.79 -10.17
C THR A 335 -3.21 -14.31 -10.26
N TYR A 336 -2.00 -14.81 -10.49
CA TYR A 336 -1.80 -16.26 -10.44
C TYR A 336 -2.05 -16.82 -9.03
N LEU A 337 -1.49 -16.17 -8.00
CA LEU A 337 -1.46 -16.67 -6.61
C LEU A 337 -2.46 -15.97 -5.66
N MET A 338 -3.14 -14.93 -6.12
CA MET A 338 -4.04 -14.13 -5.27
C MET A 338 -5.42 -13.91 -5.91
N GLU A 339 -6.43 -13.92 -5.04
CA GLU A 339 -7.78 -13.45 -5.36
C GLU A 339 -7.80 -11.96 -5.74
N THR A 340 -8.92 -11.50 -6.29
CA THR A 340 -9.11 -10.08 -6.62
C THR A 340 -8.93 -9.21 -5.38
N GLY A 341 -8.38 -8.00 -5.55
CA GLY A 341 -8.23 -7.07 -4.42
C GLY A 341 -9.57 -6.76 -3.75
N TRP A 342 -10.65 -6.68 -4.54
CA TRP A 342 -12.00 -6.50 -4.00
C TRP A 342 -12.40 -7.66 -3.08
N ASN A 343 -12.19 -8.91 -3.47
CA ASN A 343 -12.56 -10.05 -2.62
C ASN A 343 -11.71 -10.12 -1.34
N ILE A 344 -10.46 -9.64 -1.38
CA ILE A 344 -9.61 -9.49 -0.19
C ILE A 344 -10.21 -8.43 0.76
N ILE A 345 -10.60 -7.27 0.23
CA ILE A 345 -11.19 -6.17 1.02
C ILE A 345 -12.57 -6.58 1.56
N ARG A 346 -13.43 -7.18 0.73
CA ARG A 346 -14.78 -7.66 1.09
C ARG A 346 -14.76 -8.65 2.27
N LYS A 347 -13.65 -9.36 2.47
CA LYS A 347 -13.47 -10.30 3.59
C LYS A 347 -12.77 -9.69 4.80
N LEU A 348 -12.70 -8.36 4.89
CA LEU A 348 -12.17 -7.69 6.07
C LEU A 348 -12.87 -8.21 7.33
N ASP A 349 -14.20 -8.27 7.37
CA ASP A 349 -14.87 -8.93 8.49
C ASP A 349 -14.67 -10.46 8.46
N ARG A 350 -14.45 -11.05 9.63
CA ARG A 350 -14.37 -12.51 9.80
C ARG A 350 -15.74 -13.18 9.60
N ASP A 351 -16.81 -12.51 9.96
CA ASP A 351 -18.16 -13.06 10.00
C ASP A 351 -18.87 -12.74 8.66
N GLU A 352 -19.23 -13.77 7.88
CA GLU A 352 -19.76 -13.60 6.51
C GLU A 352 -21.03 -12.73 6.47
N LYS A 353 -21.82 -12.72 7.54
CA LYS A 353 -23.03 -11.90 7.69
C LYS A 353 -22.73 -10.39 7.76
N ASP A 354 -21.54 -10.02 8.22
CA ASP A 354 -21.10 -8.64 8.42
C ASP A 354 -20.17 -8.19 7.26
N GLN A 355 -19.98 -9.04 6.24
CA GLN A 355 -19.28 -8.70 5.01
C GLN A 355 -20.22 -8.07 3.98
N PRO A 356 -19.72 -7.19 3.09
CA PRO A 356 -20.46 -6.83 1.90
C PRO A 356 -20.77 -8.09 1.08
N LYS A 357 -21.95 -8.08 0.46
CA LYS A 357 -22.43 -9.18 -0.36
C LYS A 357 -21.41 -9.59 -1.42
N LYS A 358 -21.40 -10.88 -1.76
CA LYS A 358 -20.58 -11.41 -2.85
C LYS A 358 -20.89 -10.65 -4.12
N SER A 359 -19.85 -10.14 -4.77
CA SER A 359 -19.97 -9.17 -5.85
C SER A 359 -18.72 -9.17 -6.71
N THR A 360 -18.88 -8.76 -7.96
CA THR A 360 -17.78 -8.47 -8.88
C THR A 360 -17.40 -6.99 -8.79
N CYS A 361 -16.14 -6.68 -9.11
CA CYS A 361 -15.64 -5.31 -9.18
C CYS A 361 -15.21 -5.00 -10.61
N LYS A 362 -15.67 -3.88 -11.16
CA LYS A 362 -15.27 -3.36 -12.47
C LYS A 362 -14.95 -1.88 -12.35
N PHE A 363 -14.02 -1.42 -13.17
CA PHE A 363 -13.74 0.01 -13.31
C PHE A 363 -13.98 0.43 -14.75
N GLU A 364 -14.38 1.69 -14.94
CA GLU A 364 -14.65 2.27 -16.25
C GLU A 364 -13.75 3.49 -16.44
N LYS A 365 -13.16 3.62 -17.62
CA LYS A 365 -12.43 4.81 -18.03
C LYS A 365 -13.42 5.75 -18.72
N VAL A 366 -13.51 6.97 -18.23
CA VAL A 366 -14.51 7.96 -18.64
C VAL A 366 -13.79 9.21 -19.13
N LEU A 367 -14.28 9.78 -20.23
CA LEU A 367 -13.73 11.00 -20.81
C LEU A 367 -14.44 12.23 -20.18
N LEU A 368 -13.66 13.16 -19.64
CA LEU A 368 -14.13 14.44 -19.12
C LEU A 368 -14.24 15.46 -20.28
N HIS A 369 -15.35 16.20 -20.33
CA HIS A 369 -15.61 17.23 -21.32
C HIS A 369 -16.71 18.19 -20.85
N GLU A 370 -16.96 19.26 -21.61
CA GLU A 370 -17.90 20.33 -21.25
C GLU A 370 -19.34 19.86 -20.93
N ASN A 371 -19.79 18.80 -21.60
CA ASN A 371 -21.15 18.23 -21.46
C ASN A 371 -21.17 16.98 -20.57
N PHE A 372 -20.07 16.69 -19.87
CA PHE A 372 -19.98 15.52 -19.01
C PHE A 372 -20.99 15.59 -17.87
N VAL A 373 -21.77 14.52 -17.68
CA VAL A 373 -22.78 14.41 -16.62
C VAL A 373 -22.22 13.59 -15.48
N PHE A 374 -22.09 14.21 -14.31
CA PHE A 374 -21.66 13.52 -13.11
C PHE A 374 -22.76 12.59 -12.60
N SER A 375 -22.45 11.30 -12.51
CA SER A 375 -23.35 10.28 -11.97
C SER A 375 -22.86 9.69 -10.65
N ARG A 376 -21.55 9.62 -10.45
CA ARG A 376 -20.91 9.05 -9.25
C ARG A 376 -19.46 9.52 -9.12
N PRO A 377 -18.84 9.37 -7.93
CA PRO A 377 -17.45 9.77 -7.72
C PRO A 377 -16.49 9.12 -8.71
N LEU A 378 -15.54 9.93 -9.19
CA LEU A 378 -14.50 9.53 -10.13
C LEU A 378 -13.14 9.85 -9.53
N THR A 379 -12.14 9.05 -9.84
CA THR A 379 -10.74 9.43 -9.60
C THR A 379 -10.22 10.16 -10.85
N VAL A 380 -9.67 11.36 -10.66
CA VAL A 380 -9.16 12.23 -11.72
C VAL A 380 -7.70 12.58 -11.47
N THR A 381 -6.91 12.73 -12.53
CA THR A 381 -5.51 13.14 -12.41
C THR A 381 -5.40 14.62 -12.72
N GLY A 382 -5.00 15.41 -11.75
CA GLY A 382 -4.68 16.82 -11.94
C GLY A 382 -3.23 17.02 -12.33
N ALA A 383 -3.00 18.05 -13.14
CA ALA A 383 -1.69 18.57 -13.50
C ALA A 383 -1.58 20.04 -13.06
N ILE A 384 -0.43 20.43 -12.53
CA ILE A 384 -0.12 21.81 -12.15
C ILE A 384 1.37 22.10 -12.40
N ILE A 385 1.68 23.27 -12.94
CA ILE A 385 3.06 23.76 -12.99
C ILE A 385 3.37 24.44 -11.66
N ILE A 386 4.33 23.88 -10.93
CA ILE A 386 4.90 24.50 -9.74
C ILE A 386 6.09 25.36 -10.21
N PRO A 387 6.06 26.68 -9.96
CA PRO A 387 7.14 27.56 -10.38
C PRO A 387 8.42 27.23 -9.61
N HIS A 388 9.56 27.56 -10.22
CA HIS A 388 10.88 27.49 -9.63
C HIS A 388 10.92 28.16 -8.24
N LYS A 389 11.51 27.48 -7.25
CA LYS A 389 11.66 27.99 -5.87
C LYS A 389 13.01 27.60 -5.29
N ILE A 390 13.59 28.51 -4.52
CA ILE A 390 14.75 28.22 -3.67
C ILE A 390 14.25 28.23 -2.22
N ILE A 391 14.42 27.12 -1.50
CA ILE A 391 14.03 26.99 -0.09
C ILE A 391 15.25 26.51 0.68
N ASP A 392 15.68 27.26 1.70
CA ASP A 392 16.84 26.93 2.54
C ASP A 392 18.13 26.63 1.75
N GLY A 393 18.33 27.33 0.62
CA GLY A 393 19.47 27.14 -0.27
C GLY A 393 19.38 25.93 -1.20
N ILE A 394 18.28 25.16 -1.13
CA ILE A 394 17.99 24.05 -2.05
C ILE A 394 17.20 24.58 -3.24
N ASP A 395 17.69 24.31 -4.43
CA ASP A 395 17.04 24.67 -5.69
C ASP A 395 15.98 23.64 -6.10
N TYR A 396 14.76 24.12 -6.33
CA TYR A 396 13.63 23.34 -6.82
C TYR A 396 13.22 23.88 -8.20
N PRO A 397 13.61 23.20 -9.30
CA PRO A 397 13.30 23.66 -10.64
C PRO A 397 11.79 23.67 -10.92
N GLU A 398 11.38 24.47 -11.90
CA GLU A 398 10.01 24.44 -12.41
C GLU A 398 9.68 23.04 -12.95
N LYS A 399 8.55 22.47 -12.50
CA LYS A 399 8.17 21.11 -12.85
C LYS A 399 6.65 20.96 -12.90
N VAL A 400 6.17 20.20 -13.89
CA VAL A 400 4.78 19.72 -13.93
C VAL A 400 4.61 18.65 -12.86
N PHE A 401 3.69 18.90 -11.94
CA PHE A 401 3.33 17.98 -10.87
C PHE A 401 1.98 17.34 -11.16
N PHE A 402 1.91 16.02 -10.98
CA PHE A 402 0.69 15.23 -11.15
C PHE A 402 0.14 14.78 -9.81
N HIS A 403 -1.18 14.83 -9.66
CA HIS A 403 -1.84 14.45 -8.42
C HIS A 403 -3.18 13.77 -8.66
N GLN A 404 -3.40 12.63 -8.02
CA GLN A 404 -4.69 11.95 -8.06
C GLN A 404 -5.66 12.59 -7.05
N MET A 405 -6.86 12.94 -7.51
CA MET A 405 -7.93 13.53 -6.71
C MET A 405 -9.25 12.79 -6.95
N THR A 406 -10.22 13.04 -6.07
CA THR A 406 -11.60 12.56 -6.25
C THR A 406 -12.48 13.69 -6.78
N LEU A 407 -13.09 13.50 -7.95
CA LEU A 407 -14.20 14.32 -8.43
C LEU A 407 -15.47 13.88 -7.71
N ASP A 408 -16.05 14.81 -6.95
CA ASP A 408 -17.17 14.55 -6.03
C ASP A 408 -18.53 14.95 -6.60
N ARG A 409 -18.57 16.04 -7.38
CA ARG A 409 -19.78 16.52 -8.05
C ARG A 409 -19.46 17.54 -9.13
N ILE A 410 -20.48 17.94 -9.86
CA ILE A 410 -20.46 19.10 -10.76
C ILE A 410 -21.44 20.14 -10.24
N GLU A 411 -20.99 21.38 -10.18
CA GLU A 411 -21.80 22.51 -9.71
C GLU A 411 -21.54 23.72 -10.62
N ASN A 412 -22.60 24.28 -11.20
CA ASN A 412 -22.52 25.47 -12.06
C ASN A 412 -21.49 25.36 -13.21
N GLY A 413 -21.45 24.21 -13.89
CA GLY A 413 -20.50 23.97 -14.98
C GLY A 413 -19.05 23.80 -14.53
N GLN A 414 -18.82 23.45 -13.26
CA GLN A 414 -17.49 23.22 -12.70
C GLN A 414 -17.38 21.84 -12.05
N TYR A 415 -16.28 21.15 -12.34
CA TYR A 415 -15.79 20.02 -11.58
C TYR A 415 -15.40 20.47 -10.17
N VAL A 416 -15.99 19.81 -9.17
CA VAL A 416 -15.73 20.04 -7.75
C VAL A 416 -14.89 18.88 -7.24
N LEU A 417 -13.61 19.14 -6.98
CA LEU A 417 -12.63 18.12 -6.60
C LEU A 417 -12.31 18.22 -5.10
N GLN A 418 -12.24 17.06 -4.47
CA GLN A 418 -11.69 16.92 -3.13
C GLN A 418 -10.17 16.83 -3.24
N ASN A 419 -9.48 17.82 -2.68
CA ASN A 419 -8.02 17.88 -2.64
C ASN A 419 -7.53 17.66 -1.21
N ASN A 420 -6.69 16.64 -1.04
CA ASN A 420 -6.16 16.23 0.26
C ASN A 420 -4.71 16.71 0.50
N GLN A 421 -4.13 17.53 -0.39
CA GLN A 421 -2.70 17.84 -0.38
C GLN A 421 -2.35 19.31 -0.11
N PHE A 422 -3.20 20.29 -0.47
CA PHE A 422 -2.77 21.69 -0.50
C PHE A 422 -3.57 22.59 0.44
N SER A 423 -2.87 23.27 1.36
CA SER A 423 -3.35 24.52 1.96
C SER A 423 -2.97 25.69 1.06
N ASP A 424 -3.68 25.81 -0.08
CA ASP A 424 -3.38 26.87 -1.02
C ASP A 424 -4.05 28.19 -0.58
N LYS A 425 -3.25 29.23 -0.32
CA LYS A 425 -3.74 30.57 0.04
C LYS A 425 -4.50 31.26 -1.10
N SER A 426 -4.43 30.73 -2.32
CA SER A 426 -5.11 31.26 -3.50
C SER A 426 -6.64 31.05 -3.51
N SER A 427 -7.18 30.31 -2.55
CA SER A 427 -8.60 29.92 -2.49
C SER A 427 -9.41 30.63 -1.38
N THR A 428 -8.92 31.75 -0.84
CA THR A 428 -9.69 32.57 0.12
C THR A 428 -10.72 33.43 -0.60
N GLY A 429 -11.93 32.90 -0.78
CA GLY A 429 -13.12 33.72 -0.99
C GLY A 429 -13.60 34.28 0.35
N THR A 430 -13.47 35.59 0.56
CA THR A 430 -14.03 36.28 1.72
C THR A 430 -15.55 36.39 1.56
N PHE A 431 -16.32 35.71 2.40
CA PHE A 431 -17.76 35.96 2.57
C PHE A 431 -18.00 36.60 3.94
N ASN A 432 -18.38 37.88 3.95
CA ASN A 432 -18.87 38.56 5.15
C ASN A 432 -20.36 38.25 5.30
N LEU A 433 -20.73 37.43 6.30
CA LEU A 433 -22.13 37.27 6.68
C LEU A 433 -22.28 37.37 8.21
N PHE A 434 -22.83 38.51 8.64
CA PHE A 434 -23.35 38.90 9.96
C PHE A 434 -22.42 38.96 11.18
N SER A 435 -22.41 40.15 11.78
CA SER A 435 -21.49 40.71 12.77
C SER A 435 -21.87 40.46 14.24
N LYS A 436 -22.44 39.31 14.63
CA LYS A 436 -22.84 39.16 16.05
C LYS A 436 -22.67 37.81 16.74
N PHE A 437 -22.17 36.78 16.08
CA PHE A 437 -21.75 35.54 16.74
C PHE A 437 -20.43 35.06 16.14
N LYS A 438 -19.36 35.06 16.95
CA LYS A 438 -18.00 34.67 16.54
C LYS A 438 -17.90 33.13 16.52
N ILE A 439 -18.49 32.52 15.50
CA ILE A 439 -18.15 31.17 15.05
C ILE A 439 -17.40 31.35 13.73
N THR A 440 -16.08 31.23 13.74
CA THR A 440 -15.26 31.24 12.54
C THR A 440 -15.47 29.94 11.76
N LYS A 441 -16.31 29.99 10.73
CA LYS A 441 -16.56 28.89 9.78
C LYS A 441 -15.32 28.69 8.90
N THR A 442 -14.58 27.62 9.13
CA THR A 442 -13.35 27.27 8.38
C THR A 442 -13.69 26.90 6.92
N ILE A 443 -12.94 27.47 5.97
CA ILE A 443 -13.14 27.29 4.51
C ILE A 443 -12.61 25.91 4.08
N ILE A 444 -13.46 25.14 3.40
CA ILE A 444 -13.12 23.86 2.75
C ILE A 444 -12.24 24.17 1.51
N LEU A 445 -11.04 23.58 1.40
CA LEU A 445 -10.18 23.67 0.21
C LEU A 445 -10.71 22.77 -0.91
N VAL A 446 -11.72 23.26 -1.62
CA VAL A 446 -12.29 22.62 -2.80
C VAL A 446 -11.59 23.17 -4.05
N ILE A 447 -10.99 22.30 -4.86
CA ILE A 447 -10.54 22.72 -6.19
C ILE A 447 -11.76 22.75 -7.12
N ARG A 448 -11.96 23.88 -7.79
CA ARG A 448 -13.01 24.05 -8.80
C ARG A 448 -12.38 24.29 -10.17
N ILE A 449 -12.69 23.44 -11.13
CA ILE A 449 -12.20 23.54 -12.52
C ILE A 449 -13.42 23.61 -13.44
N LYS A 450 -13.51 24.60 -14.33
CA LYS A 450 -14.65 24.69 -15.26
C LYS A 450 -14.62 23.52 -16.25
N GLN A 451 -15.76 22.95 -16.59
CA GLN A 451 -15.83 21.82 -17.54
C GLN A 451 -15.35 22.20 -18.95
N ARG A 452 -15.54 23.47 -19.32
CA ARG A 452 -15.07 24.05 -20.58
C ARG A 452 -13.58 24.44 -20.58
N TYR A 453 -12.84 24.18 -19.51
CA TYR A 453 -11.40 24.48 -19.53
C TYR A 453 -10.65 23.42 -20.34
N PRO A 454 -9.55 23.82 -20.99
CA PRO A 454 -8.67 22.88 -21.65
C PRO A 454 -8.17 21.81 -20.67
N HIS A 455 -7.94 20.62 -21.18
CA HIS A 455 -7.39 19.50 -20.40
C HIS A 455 -5.89 19.39 -20.63
N TYR A 456 -5.15 18.87 -19.65
CA TYR A 456 -3.72 18.66 -19.79
C TYR A 456 -3.42 17.38 -20.57
N ALA A 457 -2.46 17.42 -21.49
CA ALA A 457 -1.84 16.24 -22.08
C ALA A 457 -0.31 16.42 -22.15
N ALA A 458 0.44 15.31 -22.22
CA ALA A 458 1.90 15.36 -22.28
C ALA A 458 2.38 16.04 -23.58
N GLU A 459 3.53 16.72 -23.51
CA GLU A 459 4.05 17.50 -24.63
C GLU A 459 4.18 16.73 -25.95
N PRO A 460 4.76 15.51 -25.99
CA PRO A 460 4.88 14.78 -27.23
C PRO A 460 3.53 14.47 -27.88
N PHE A 461 2.47 14.35 -27.07
CA PHE A 461 1.12 14.08 -27.56
C PHE A 461 0.49 15.31 -28.20
N VAL A 462 0.55 16.46 -27.52
CA VAL A 462 -0.04 17.71 -28.03
C VAL A 462 0.71 18.19 -29.27
N SER A 463 2.05 18.17 -29.24
CA SER A 463 2.87 18.58 -30.39
C SER A 463 2.63 17.68 -31.61
N ASN A 464 2.46 16.37 -31.41
CA ASN A 464 2.11 15.47 -32.51
C ASN A 464 0.71 15.75 -33.07
N LEU A 465 -0.26 16.03 -32.21
CA LEU A 465 -1.63 16.36 -32.61
C LEU A 465 -1.69 17.65 -33.43
N GLU A 466 -0.96 18.68 -33.00
CA GLU A 466 -0.86 19.95 -33.72
C GLU A 466 -0.13 19.79 -35.05
N ASN A 467 0.97 19.03 -35.10
CA ASN A 467 1.68 18.74 -36.35
C ASN A 467 0.80 18.00 -37.37
N GLN A 468 -0.14 17.16 -36.91
CA GLN A 468 -1.02 16.39 -37.79
C GLN A 468 -2.26 17.17 -38.22
N THR A 469 -2.86 17.96 -37.32
CA THR A 469 -4.19 18.56 -37.54
C THR A 469 -4.17 20.08 -37.65
N GLY A 470 -3.06 20.73 -37.28
CA GLY A 470 -2.94 22.18 -37.17
C GLY A 470 -3.61 22.77 -35.92
N ASP A 471 -4.07 21.93 -35.00
CA ASP A 471 -4.79 22.33 -33.78
C ASP A 471 -4.46 21.40 -32.61
N ASN A 472 -4.73 21.86 -31.38
CA ASN A 472 -4.55 21.09 -30.14
C ASN A 472 -5.86 20.40 -29.68
N ILE A 473 -6.80 20.15 -30.60
CA ILE A 473 -8.10 19.53 -30.32
C ILE A 473 -8.03 18.02 -30.45
N PHE A 474 -8.22 17.32 -29.33
CA PHE A 474 -8.41 15.89 -29.30
C PHE A 474 -9.86 15.53 -29.61
N ILE A 475 -10.05 14.58 -30.52
CA ILE A 475 -11.37 14.11 -30.96
C ILE A 475 -11.54 12.64 -30.58
N ASP A 476 -12.58 12.34 -29.81
CA ASP A 476 -13.01 10.98 -29.49
C ASP A 476 -14.50 10.83 -29.82
N GLY A 477 -14.79 10.19 -30.96
CA GLY A 477 -16.12 10.15 -31.54
C GLY A 477 -16.65 11.57 -31.82
N ASN A 478 -17.72 11.95 -31.13
CA ASN A 478 -18.35 13.27 -31.26
C ASN A 478 -17.85 14.29 -30.22
N ILE A 479 -16.95 13.89 -29.33
CA ILE A 479 -16.43 14.75 -28.26
C ILE A 479 -15.16 15.44 -28.77
N LYS A 480 -15.09 16.76 -28.56
CA LYS A 480 -13.91 17.58 -28.84
C LYS A 480 -13.37 18.14 -27.53
N ILE A 481 -12.06 18.00 -27.32
CA ILE A 481 -11.39 18.46 -26.10
C ILE A 481 -10.16 19.26 -26.51
N GLU A 482 -10.11 20.51 -26.09
CA GLU A 482 -8.90 21.33 -26.20
C GLU A 482 -7.84 20.83 -25.21
N LEU A 483 -6.63 20.59 -25.69
CA LEU A 483 -5.51 20.10 -24.90
C LEU A 483 -4.44 21.17 -24.71
N ILE A 484 -3.85 21.23 -23.52
CA ILE A 484 -2.74 22.11 -23.20
C ILE A 484 -1.59 21.33 -22.56
N ASN A 485 -0.41 21.95 -22.55
CA ASN A 485 0.78 21.47 -21.85
C ASN A 485 1.65 22.67 -21.44
N GLU A 486 2.83 22.39 -20.90
CA GLU A 486 3.82 23.39 -20.49
C GLU A 486 4.31 24.32 -21.63
N GLN A 487 4.27 23.90 -22.88
CA GLN A 487 4.63 24.70 -24.06
C GLN A 487 3.43 25.48 -24.63
N TYR A 488 2.21 24.94 -24.51
CA TYR A 488 0.95 25.52 -25.01
C TYR A 488 0.11 26.11 -23.89
N TYR A 489 0.58 27.23 -23.32
CA TYR A 489 -0.24 28.14 -22.50
C TYR A 489 -0.76 27.60 -21.16
N MET A 490 -0.18 26.55 -20.57
CA MET A 490 -0.54 26.12 -19.21
C MET A 490 -0.07 27.17 -18.18
N PRO A 491 -0.97 27.92 -17.49
CA PRO A 491 -0.57 28.94 -16.52
C PRO A 491 -0.03 28.30 -15.23
N ARG A 492 1.00 28.93 -14.66
CA ARG A 492 1.60 28.52 -13.38
C ARG A 492 0.60 28.58 -12.22
N ASN A 493 0.78 27.70 -11.24
CA ASN A 493 -0.08 27.59 -10.05
C ASN A 493 -1.57 27.41 -10.34
N ARG A 494 -1.93 26.85 -11.49
CA ARG A 494 -3.32 26.55 -11.87
C ARG A 494 -3.46 25.06 -12.17
N TRP A 495 -4.53 24.47 -11.62
CA TRP A 495 -4.86 23.08 -11.85
C TRP A 495 -5.58 22.87 -13.18
N PHE A 496 -5.17 21.83 -13.87
CA PHE A 496 -5.82 21.24 -15.03
C PHE A 496 -6.06 19.77 -14.78
N LEU A 497 -6.96 19.15 -15.55
CA LEU A 497 -7.24 17.72 -15.48
C LEU A 497 -6.72 17.03 -16.72
N LEU A 498 -6.21 15.81 -16.55
CA LEU A 498 -6.11 14.90 -17.69
C LEU A 498 -7.54 14.56 -18.18
N PRO A 499 -7.74 14.32 -19.49
CA PRO A 499 -9.05 14.03 -20.04
C PRO A 499 -9.72 12.80 -19.45
N TYR A 500 -8.94 11.79 -19.06
CA TYR A 500 -9.48 10.53 -18.57
C TYR A 500 -9.61 10.53 -17.03
N ALA A 501 -10.79 10.07 -16.60
CA ALA A 501 -11.14 9.77 -15.22
C ALA A 501 -11.54 8.31 -15.08
N TYR A 502 -11.56 7.79 -13.85
CA TYR A 502 -11.96 6.40 -13.62
C TYR A 502 -13.07 6.30 -12.60
N SER A 503 -14.08 5.49 -12.92
CA SER A 503 -15.18 5.12 -12.03
C SER A 503 -14.98 3.68 -11.55
N LEU A 504 -15.60 3.32 -10.42
CA LEU A 504 -15.59 1.95 -9.91
C LEU A 504 -17.01 1.52 -9.57
N LYS A 505 -17.38 0.31 -9.98
CA LYS A 505 -18.69 -0.30 -9.77
C LYS A 505 -18.56 -1.68 -9.14
N LEU A 506 -19.41 -1.94 -8.16
CA LEU A 506 -19.62 -3.27 -7.61
C LEU A 506 -20.96 -3.82 -8.10
N THR A 507 -21.00 -5.10 -8.44
CA THR A 507 -22.25 -5.77 -8.87
C THR A 507 -22.41 -7.07 -8.12
N GLU A 508 -23.50 -7.22 -7.36
CA GLU A 508 -23.87 -8.45 -6.65
C GLU A 508 -23.89 -9.66 -7.62
N ILE A 509 -23.45 -10.83 -7.14
CA ILE A 509 -23.39 -12.09 -7.90
C ILE A 509 -24.57 -12.97 -7.54
#